data_AF-A0A9P3ZRM0-F1
#
_entry.id   AF-A0A9P3ZRM0-F1
#
_cell.length_a   1.000
_cell.length_b   1.000
_cell.length_c   1.000
_cell.angle_alpha   90.00
_cell.angle_beta   90.00
_cell.angle_gamma   90.00
#
_symmetry.space_group_name_H-M   'P 1'
#
loop_
_entity.id
_entity.type
_entity.pdbx_description
1 polymer ?
#
loop_
_entity_poly.entity_id
_entity_poly.type
_entity_poly.pdbx_seq_one_letter_code
_entity_poly.pdbx_strand_id
1 'polypeptide(L)'
;MSERQLQIQFPRPGVWEEFTMTAVYRDAEGYIRTDRYTQDEIPADQAPAMAAVVAALVGLAEPWQASQVWAHLMTATIYSEDDPYTPTGQRDEVALDVEAVNPQGGRRVFTSRDYPVFVITDSASVAFFKHFTKQP
;
A
#
# COMPACT_ATOMS: atom_id res chain seq x y z
N MET A 1 -13.24 5.19 5.84
CA MET A 1 -12.32 4.06 5.55
C MET A 1 -12.79 3.43 4.26
N SER A 2 -11.91 3.30 3.28
CA SER A 2 -12.20 2.64 2.00
C SER A 2 -12.66 1.20 2.26
N GLU A 3 -13.67 0.72 1.53
CA GLU A 3 -14.18 -0.66 1.69
C GLU A 3 -13.22 -1.75 1.19
N ARG A 4 -12.08 -1.34 0.63
CA ARG A 4 -11.02 -2.18 0.07
C ARG A 4 -9.68 -1.81 0.69
N GLN A 5 -8.91 -2.80 1.10
CA GLN A 5 -7.61 -2.61 1.73
C GLN A 5 -6.73 -3.84 1.51
N LEU A 6 -5.43 -3.62 1.31
CA LEU A 6 -4.44 -4.69 1.47
C LEU A 6 -3.68 -4.47 2.77
N GLN A 7 -3.53 -5.53 3.55
CA GLN A 7 -2.80 -5.54 4.81
C GLN A 7 -1.55 -6.39 4.63
N ILE A 8 -0.37 -5.83 4.80
CA ILE A 8 0.90 -6.55 4.68
C ILE A 8 1.56 -6.59 6.05
N GLN A 9 1.85 -7.79 6.55
CA GLN A 9 2.49 -7.99 7.84
C GLN A 9 3.91 -8.52 7.63
N PHE A 10 4.87 -7.86 8.28
CA PHE A 10 6.28 -8.28 8.31
C PHE A 10 6.57 -8.87 9.69
N PRO A 11 6.54 -10.21 9.87
CA PRO A 11 6.82 -10.86 11.16
C PRO A 11 8.23 -10.54 11.70
N ARG A 12 9.17 -10.26 10.80
CA ARG A 12 10.52 -9.79 11.12
C ARG A 12 10.74 -8.43 10.46
N PRO A 13 10.64 -7.32 11.21
CA PRO A 13 10.91 -5.99 10.68
C PRO A 13 12.29 -5.93 10.00
N GLY A 14 12.34 -5.30 8.82
CA GLY A 14 13.55 -5.23 7.99
C GLY A 14 13.84 -6.48 7.14
N VAL A 15 13.10 -7.58 7.30
CA VAL A 15 13.18 -8.77 6.44
C VAL A 15 12.00 -8.76 5.47
N TRP A 16 12.18 -8.09 4.34
CA TRP A 16 11.10 -7.77 3.40
C TRP A 16 10.61 -8.94 2.55
N GLU A 17 11.42 -9.98 2.41
CA GLU A 17 11.06 -11.20 1.71
C GLU A 17 10.01 -11.97 2.54
N GLU A 18 10.04 -11.89 3.86
CA GLU A 18 9.08 -12.61 4.69
C GLU A 18 7.89 -11.75 5.04
N PHE A 19 6.77 -11.98 4.37
CA PHE A 19 5.50 -11.32 4.69
C PHE A 19 4.29 -12.22 4.50
N THR A 20 3.18 -11.80 5.12
CA THR A 20 1.85 -12.27 4.74
C THR A 20 1.00 -11.09 4.31
N MET A 21 0.25 -11.27 3.24
CA MET A 21 -0.71 -10.27 2.75
C MET A 21 -2.13 -10.76 3.01
N THR A 22 -2.99 -9.85 3.45
CA THR A 22 -4.43 -10.07 3.59
C THR A 22 -5.17 -9.03 2.76
N ALA A 23 -5.96 -9.47 1.79
CA ALA A 23 -6.85 -8.61 1.03
C ALA A 23 -8.22 -8.56 1.69
N VAL A 24 -8.70 -7.35 2.00
CA VAL A 24 -10.04 -7.11 2.53
C VAL A 24 -10.82 -6.32 1.47
N TYR A 25 -11.98 -6.84 1.07
CA TYR A 25 -12.82 -6.20 0.06
C TYR A 25 -14.28 -6.61 0.20
N ARG A 26 -15.19 -5.85 -0.40
CA ARG A 26 -16.60 -6.23 -0.54
C ARG A 26 -16.81 -6.99 -1.85
N ASP A 27 -17.39 -8.19 -1.80
CA ASP A 27 -17.74 -8.96 -2.99
C ASP A 27 -18.99 -8.43 -3.70
N ALA A 28 -19.34 -9.04 -4.84
CA ALA A 28 -20.48 -8.63 -5.65
C ALA A 28 -21.85 -8.79 -4.94
N GLU A 29 -21.92 -9.65 -3.92
CA GLU A 29 -23.12 -9.86 -3.09
C GLU A 29 -23.18 -8.88 -1.91
N GLY A 30 -22.13 -8.07 -1.73
CA GLY A 30 -22.06 -7.06 -0.69
C GLY A 30 -21.42 -7.56 0.62
N TYR A 31 -20.89 -8.78 0.67
CA TYR A 31 -20.23 -9.31 1.87
C TYR A 31 -18.77 -8.90 1.92
N ILE A 32 -18.27 -8.65 3.13
CA ILE A 32 -16.83 -8.46 3.35
C ILE A 32 -16.13 -9.81 3.24
N ARG A 33 -15.18 -9.90 2.32
CA ARG A 33 -14.29 -11.03 2.09
C ARG A 33 -12.90 -10.69 2.60
N THR A 34 -12.21 -11.75 3.01
CA THR A 34 -10.83 -11.72 3.48
C THR A 34 -10.09 -12.87 2.83
N ASP A 35 -9.15 -12.56 1.94
CA ASP A 35 -8.26 -13.55 1.32
C ASP A 35 -6.84 -13.36 1.88
N ARG A 36 -6.16 -14.45 2.21
CA ARG A 36 -4.80 -14.42 2.78
C ARG A 36 -3.82 -15.09 1.83
N TYR A 37 -2.64 -14.49 1.70
CA TYR A 37 -1.57 -14.91 0.82
C TYR A 37 -0.23 -14.88 1.58
N THR A 38 0.60 -15.90 1.40
CA THR A 38 2.04 -15.85 1.71
C THR A 38 2.79 -15.22 0.54
N GLN A 39 4.08 -14.89 0.74
CA GLN A 39 4.93 -14.40 -0.34
C GLN A 39 4.92 -15.34 -1.56
N ASP A 40 5.00 -16.65 -1.34
CA ASP A 40 5.06 -17.66 -2.42
C ASP A 40 3.75 -17.76 -3.22
N GLU A 41 2.64 -17.28 -2.66
CA GLU A 41 1.33 -17.24 -3.32
C GLU A 41 1.12 -15.97 -4.15
N ILE A 42 2.06 -15.00 -4.09
CA ILE A 42 2.02 -13.80 -4.93
C ILE A 42 2.61 -14.12 -6.30
N PRO A 43 1.86 -13.91 -7.41
CA PRO A 43 2.35 -14.18 -8.75
C PRO A 43 3.64 -13.40 -9.10
N ALA A 44 4.55 -14.02 -9.86
CA ALA A 44 5.86 -13.42 -10.16
C ALA A 44 5.76 -12.13 -11.00
N ASP A 45 4.74 -12.01 -11.86
CA ASP A 45 4.43 -10.80 -12.62
C ASP A 45 3.96 -9.63 -11.73
N GLN A 46 3.57 -9.93 -10.49
CA GLN A 46 3.16 -8.96 -9.47
C GLN A 46 4.32 -8.55 -8.55
N ALA A 47 5.52 -9.13 -8.70
CA ALA A 47 6.71 -8.79 -7.92
C ALA A 47 7.14 -7.31 -8.01
N PRO A 48 7.04 -6.60 -9.16
CA PRO A 48 7.38 -5.19 -9.24
C PRO A 48 6.55 -4.30 -8.31
N ALA A 49 5.26 -4.61 -8.12
CA ALA A 49 4.39 -3.87 -7.23
C ALA A 49 4.81 -4.00 -5.76
N MET A 50 5.23 -5.19 -5.35
CA MET A 50 5.78 -5.42 -4.01
C MET A 50 7.13 -4.71 -3.82
N ALA A 51 7.98 -4.70 -4.85
CA ALA A 51 9.25 -3.98 -4.81
C ALA A 51 9.05 -2.47 -4.60
N ALA A 52 8.05 -1.86 -5.23
CA ALA A 52 7.71 -0.45 -5.01
C ALA A 52 7.26 -0.17 -3.56
N VAL A 53 6.45 -1.07 -2.97
CA VAL A 53 6.08 -0.99 -1.54
C VAL A 53 7.32 -1.06 -0.67
N VAL A 54 8.18 -2.07 -0.87
CA VAL A 54 9.42 -2.23 -0.09
C VAL A 54 10.34 -1.02 -0.23
N ALA A 55 10.49 -0.47 -1.44
CA ALA A 55 11.29 0.74 -1.66
C ALA A 55 10.77 1.94 -0.86
N ALA A 56 9.45 2.12 -0.77
CA ALA A 56 8.85 3.15 0.07
C ALA A 56 9.13 2.90 1.57
N LEU A 57 9.08 1.65 2.03
CA LEU A 57 9.35 1.28 3.43
C LEU A 57 10.82 1.44 3.83
N VAL A 58 11.77 1.16 2.92
CA VAL A 58 13.21 1.38 3.15
C VAL A 58 13.54 2.87 3.32
N GLY A 59 12.68 3.76 2.81
CA GLY A 59 12.79 5.21 3.01
C GLY A 59 12.39 5.70 4.42
N LEU A 60 11.90 4.83 5.31
CA LEU A 60 11.67 5.17 6.71
C LEU A 60 12.98 5.59 7.38
N ALA A 61 12.96 6.70 8.11
CA ALA A 61 14.14 7.16 8.83
C ALA A 61 14.54 6.14 9.91
N GLU A 62 15.85 5.84 9.99
CA GLU A 62 16.38 5.04 11.09
C GLU A 62 16.01 5.68 12.45
N PRO A 63 15.68 4.89 13.48
CA PRO A 63 15.76 3.42 13.56
C PRO A 63 14.43 2.70 13.30
N TRP A 64 13.49 3.31 12.58
CA TRP A 64 12.15 2.75 12.38
C TRP A 64 12.11 1.69 11.28
N GLN A 65 11.44 0.57 11.56
CA GLN A 65 11.21 -0.51 10.58
C GLN A 65 9.73 -0.88 10.55
N ALA A 66 9.17 -1.01 9.35
CA ALA A 66 7.77 -1.39 9.18
C ALA A 66 7.49 -2.80 9.72
N SER A 67 6.36 -2.94 10.40
CA SER A 67 5.85 -4.20 10.95
C SER A 67 4.48 -4.56 10.39
N GLN A 68 3.67 -3.55 10.07
CA GLN A 68 2.36 -3.70 9.43
C GLN A 68 2.14 -2.53 8.48
N VAL A 69 1.57 -2.82 7.31
CA VAL A 69 1.20 -1.84 6.30
C VAL A 69 -0.26 -2.03 5.95
N TRP A 70 -0.99 -0.92 5.83
CA TRP A 70 -2.33 -0.88 5.26
C TRP A 70 -2.29 -0.03 3.99
N ALA A 71 -2.41 -0.68 2.85
CA ALA A 71 -2.52 -0.03 1.56
C ALA A 71 -4.00 0.20 1.22
N HIS A 72 -4.32 1.38 0.72
CA HIS A 72 -5.66 1.76 0.28
C HIS A 72 -5.59 2.56 -1.03
N LEU A 73 -6.60 2.40 -1.88
CA LEU A 73 -6.69 3.18 -3.11
C LEU A 73 -7.20 4.60 -2.81
N MET A 74 -6.55 5.57 -3.43
CA MET A 74 -7.00 6.95 -3.51
C MET A 74 -7.07 7.41 -4.97
N THR A 75 -7.95 8.35 -5.27
CA THR A 75 -8.03 8.96 -6.60
C THR A 75 -7.62 10.43 -6.47
N ALA A 76 -6.51 10.79 -7.10
CA ALA A 76 -6.02 12.15 -7.19
C ALA A 76 -6.63 12.86 -8.39
N THR A 77 -7.03 14.11 -8.22
CA THR A 77 -7.39 15.01 -9.33
C THR A 77 -6.11 15.61 -9.89
N ILE A 78 -5.91 15.50 -11.20
CA ILE A 78 -4.80 16.12 -11.91
C ILE A 78 -5.27 17.50 -12.40
N TYR A 79 -4.44 18.52 -12.18
CA TYR A 79 -4.68 19.88 -12.63
C TYR A 79 -3.74 20.23 -13.79
N SER A 80 -4.15 21.18 -14.62
CA SER A 80 -3.27 21.73 -15.66
C SER A 80 -2.06 22.41 -15.00
N GLU A 81 -0.86 22.19 -15.54
CA GLU A 81 0.33 22.93 -15.11
C GLU A 81 0.20 24.42 -15.42
N ASP A 82 -0.49 24.75 -16.52
CA ASP A 82 -0.73 26.13 -16.96
C ASP A 82 -1.89 26.82 -16.20
N ASP A 83 -2.81 26.02 -15.63
CA ASP A 83 -3.94 26.51 -14.85
C ASP A 83 -4.27 25.54 -13.69
N PRO A 84 -3.74 25.79 -12.48
CA PRO A 84 -3.87 24.89 -11.33
C PRO A 84 -5.30 24.82 -10.76
N TYR A 85 -6.24 25.59 -11.29
CA TYR A 85 -7.66 25.53 -10.90
C TYR A 85 -8.51 24.72 -11.87
N THR A 86 -7.97 24.35 -13.04
CA THR A 86 -8.69 23.56 -14.05
C THR A 86 -8.27 22.09 -13.95
N PRO A 87 -9.17 21.17 -13.54
CA PRO A 87 -8.93 19.73 -13.57
C PRO A 87 -8.75 19.24 -15.01
N THR A 88 -7.69 18.48 -15.26
CA THR A 88 -7.40 17.86 -16.57
C THR A 88 -7.57 16.35 -16.56
N GLY A 89 -7.69 15.74 -15.39
CA GLY A 89 -7.95 14.30 -15.28
C GLY A 89 -7.98 13.78 -13.85
N GLN A 90 -7.98 12.46 -13.74
CA GLN A 90 -7.89 11.73 -12.48
C GLN A 90 -6.87 10.61 -12.62
N ARG A 91 -6.21 10.27 -11.50
CA ARG A 91 -5.30 9.14 -11.40
C ARG A 91 -5.54 8.40 -10.11
N ASP A 92 -5.62 7.08 -10.21
CA ASP A 92 -5.61 6.21 -9.04
C ASP A 92 -4.18 6.04 -8.51
N GLU A 93 -4.04 6.05 -7.20
CA GLU A 93 -2.78 5.92 -6.48
C GLU A 93 -3.00 5.01 -5.26
N VAL A 94 -1.92 4.40 -4.76
CA VAL A 94 -1.95 3.59 -3.55
C VAL A 94 -1.33 4.38 -2.41
N ALA A 95 -2.12 4.66 -1.38
CA ALA A 95 -1.64 5.27 -0.15
C ALA A 95 -1.34 4.21 0.92
N LEU A 96 -0.23 4.37 1.63
CA LEU A 96 0.22 3.49 2.69
C LEU A 96 0.07 4.16 4.06
N ASP A 97 -0.58 3.46 4.99
CA ASP A 97 -0.42 3.69 6.42
C ASP A 97 0.52 2.62 6.96
N VAL A 98 1.60 3.04 7.62
CA VAL A 98 2.71 2.15 7.99
C VAL A 98 2.90 2.17 9.50
N GLU A 99 2.59 1.07 10.16
CA GLU A 99 3.03 0.86 11.53
C GLU A 99 4.48 0.38 11.56
N ALA A 100 5.33 1.18 12.18
CA ALA A 100 6.74 0.88 12.37
C ALA A 100 7.09 0.71 13.85
N VAL A 101 8.10 -0.12 14.08
CA VAL A 101 8.69 -0.38 15.39
C VAL A 101 10.16 0.06 15.40
N ASN A 102 10.69 0.34 16.59
CA ASN A 102 12.11 0.60 16.78
C ASN A 102 12.75 -0.38 17.78
N PRO A 103 14.10 -0.48 17.85
CA PRO A 103 14.78 -1.41 18.76
C PRO A 103 14.54 -1.17 20.25
N GLN A 104 14.01 -0.01 20.64
CA GLN A 104 13.69 0.35 22.03
C GLN A 104 12.25 -0.06 22.41
N GLY A 105 11.50 -0.71 21.52
CA GLY A 105 10.12 -1.13 21.74
C GLY A 105 9.08 -0.04 21.44
N GLY A 106 9.49 1.09 20.87
CA GLY A 106 8.58 2.12 20.38
C GLY A 106 7.78 1.62 19.18
N ARG A 107 6.52 2.05 19.08
CA ARG A 107 5.61 1.76 17.96
C ARG A 107 4.91 3.05 17.53
N ARG A 108 4.88 3.32 16.23
CA ARG A 108 4.23 4.49 15.65
C ARG A 108 3.64 4.17 14.29
N VAL A 109 2.51 4.79 13.97
CA VAL A 109 1.96 4.80 12.61
C VAL A 109 2.43 6.05 11.90
N PHE A 110 2.92 5.87 10.67
CA PHE A 110 3.32 6.91 9.74
C PHE A 110 2.41 6.87 8.51
N THR A 111 2.13 8.04 7.95
CA THR A 111 1.24 8.20 6.79
C THR A 111 1.93 9.02 5.70
N SER A 112 1.25 9.24 4.57
CA SER A 112 1.71 10.15 3.52
C SER A 112 1.96 11.59 3.99
N ARG A 113 1.41 11.99 5.14
CA ARG A 113 1.68 13.28 5.79
C ARG A 113 3.07 13.34 6.43
N ASP A 114 3.55 12.21 6.94
CA ASP A 114 4.89 12.08 7.52
C ASP A 114 5.92 11.81 6.40
N TYR A 115 5.56 10.93 5.45
CA TYR A 115 6.43 10.50 4.35
C TYR A 115 5.67 10.54 3.01
N PRO A 116 5.89 11.55 2.16
CA PRO A 116 5.20 11.66 0.87
C PRO A 116 5.37 10.44 -0.05
N VAL A 117 6.47 9.69 0.10
CA VAL A 117 6.74 8.44 -0.65
C VAL A 117 5.74 7.32 -0.35
N PHE A 118 4.90 7.46 0.69
CA PHE A 118 3.80 6.54 0.97
C PHE A 118 2.60 6.72 0.06
N VAL A 119 2.66 7.66 -0.88
CA VAL A 119 1.78 7.68 -2.06
C VAL A 119 2.53 7.05 -3.23
N ILE A 120 2.12 5.84 -3.60
CA ILE A 120 2.67 5.12 -4.74
C ILE A 120 1.80 5.39 -5.97
N THR A 121 2.40 6.04 -6.96
CA THR A 121 1.75 6.42 -8.22
C THR A 121 2.04 5.44 -9.35
N ASP A 122 2.85 4.41 -9.07
CA ASP A 122 3.20 3.37 -10.04
C ASP A 122 1.97 2.57 -10.47
N SER A 123 1.82 2.41 -11.78
CA SER A 123 0.65 1.73 -12.37
C SER A 123 0.59 0.24 -12.02
N ALA A 124 1.72 -0.44 -11.81
CA ALA A 124 1.73 -1.84 -11.42
C ALA A 124 1.27 -2.01 -9.98
N SER A 125 1.64 -1.08 -9.07
CA SER A 125 1.09 -1.06 -7.70
C SER A 125 -0.41 -0.84 -7.66
N VAL A 126 -0.95 0.03 -8.52
CA VAL A 126 -2.41 0.22 -8.65
C VAL A 126 -3.08 -1.04 -9.20
N ALA A 127 -2.52 -1.65 -10.25
CA ALA A 127 -3.04 -2.88 -10.83
C ALA A 127 -3.02 -4.04 -9.81
N PHE A 128 -1.93 -4.17 -9.05
CA PHE A 128 -1.78 -5.11 -7.94
C PHE A 128 -2.90 -4.93 -6.91
N PHE A 129 -3.11 -3.69 -6.44
CA PHE A 129 -4.17 -3.39 -5.49
C PHE A 129 -5.53 -3.81 -6.02
N LYS A 130 -5.87 -3.43 -7.26
CA LYS A 130 -7.16 -3.76 -7.88
C LYS A 130 -7.35 -5.27 -8.05
N HIS A 131 -6.31 -5.98 -8.47
CA HIS A 131 -6.33 -7.43 -8.66
C HIS A 131 -6.70 -8.18 -7.37
N PHE A 132 -6.02 -7.86 -6.27
CA PHE A 132 -6.22 -8.55 -4.99
C PHE A 132 -7.50 -8.12 -4.27
N THR A 133 -7.96 -6.88 -4.46
CA THR A 133 -9.20 -6.36 -3.84
C THR A 133 -10.44 -6.53 -4.72
N LYS A 134 -10.32 -7.25 -5.83
CA LYS A 134 -11.40 -7.49 -6.82
C LYS A 134 -12.09 -6.19 -7.25
N GLN A 135 -11.31 -5.13 -7.35
CA GLN A 135 -11.80 -3.86 -7.87
C GLN A 135 -11.80 -3.91 -9.40
N PRO A 136 -12.89 -3.49 -10.05
CA PRO A 136 -12.94 -3.39 -11.50
C PRO A 136 -11.97 -2.33 -12.05
#